data_AF-A0A9E1YYZ7-F1
#
_entry.id   AF-A0A9E1YYZ7-F1
#
_cell.length_a   1.000
_cell.length_b   1.000
_cell.length_c   1.000
_cell.angle_alpha   90.00
_cell.angle_beta   90.00
_cell.angle_gamma   90.00
#
_symmetry.space_group_name_H-M   'P 1'
#
loop_
_entity.id
_entity.type
_entity.pdbx_description
1 polymer ?
#
loop_
_entity_poly.entity_id
_entity_poly.type
_entity_poly.pdbx_seq_one_letter_code
_entity_poly.pdbx_strand_id
1 'polypeptide(L)'
;MMNEQQTTIGNATLWASAFIITALVLVMSGRHTQRANAEGVNSANGFTLLTTLNGQGSEFLYLIDDESSMLIVYSISNPQLNAKMEISAAWYLPSMFNTALN
;
A
#
# COMPACT_ATOMS: atom_id res chain seq x y z
N MET A 1 -45.82 33.69 -8.36
CA MET A 1 -45.86 32.54 -7.45
C MET A 1 -45.11 31.39 -8.10
N MET A 2 -43.78 31.37 -8.01
CA MET A 2 -42.91 30.28 -8.49
C MET A 2 -41.60 30.46 -7.73
N ASN A 3 -41.40 29.73 -6.63
CA ASN A 3 -40.07 29.55 -6.02
C ASN A 3 -39.98 28.47 -4.93
N GLU A 4 -41.04 27.70 -4.64
CA GLU A 4 -40.99 26.71 -3.56
C GLU A 4 -40.68 25.28 -4.03
N GLN A 5 -40.83 24.97 -5.32
CA GLN A 5 -40.54 23.62 -5.83
C GLN A 5 -39.04 23.37 -6.12
N GLN A 6 -38.25 24.43 -6.35
CA GLN A 6 -36.87 24.28 -6.84
C GLN A 6 -35.86 23.93 -5.72
N THR A 7 -36.12 24.37 -4.48
CA THR A 7 -35.29 24.06 -3.30
C THR A 7 -35.43 22.60 -2.85
N THR A 8 -36.63 22.04 -2.91
CA THR A 8 -36.89 20.63 -2.54
C THR A 8 -36.25 19.66 -3.53
N ILE A 9 -36.31 19.96 -4.83
CA ILE A 9 -35.70 19.14 -5.90
C ILE A 9 -34.16 19.21 -5.80
N GLY A 10 -33.59 20.38 -5.49
CA GLY A 10 -32.15 20.54 -5.28
C GLY A 10 -31.63 19.71 -4.11
N ASN A 11 -32.33 19.72 -2.98
CA ASN A 11 -31.98 18.91 -1.81
C ASN A 11 -32.10 17.40 -2.07
N ALA A 12 -33.18 16.97 -2.72
CA ALA A 12 -33.38 15.55 -3.05
C ALA A 12 -32.30 15.02 -3.99
N THR A 13 -31.88 15.83 -4.97
CA THR A 13 -30.84 15.46 -5.95
C THR A 13 -29.45 15.39 -5.30
N LEU A 14 -29.12 16.32 -4.41
CA LEU A 14 -27.86 16.32 -3.64
C LEU A 14 -27.77 15.12 -2.70
N TRP A 15 -28.87 14.78 -2.04
CA TRP A 15 -28.92 13.61 -1.17
C TRP A 15 -28.78 12.30 -1.97
N ALA A 16 -29.45 12.19 -3.12
CA ALA A 16 -29.34 11.02 -3.98
C ALA A 16 -27.89 10.80 -4.48
N SER A 17 -27.21 11.87 -4.90
CA SER A 17 -25.81 11.76 -5.36
C SER A 17 -24.86 11.44 -4.21
N ALA A 18 -25.05 12.01 -3.02
CA ALA A 18 -24.27 11.70 -1.83
C ALA A 18 -24.39 10.21 -1.44
N PHE A 19 -25.59 9.63 -1.50
CA PHE A 19 -25.78 8.20 -1.23
C PHE A 19 -25.09 7.31 -2.26
N ILE A 20 -25.17 7.66 -3.55
CA ILE A 20 -24.51 6.88 -4.62
C ILE A 20 -22.99 6.92 -4.48
N ILE A 21 -22.41 8.10 -4.21
CA ILE A 21 -20.97 8.26 -3.99
C ILE A 21 -20.55 7.47 -2.74
N THR A 22 -21.31 7.56 -1.66
CA THR A 22 -21.01 6.82 -0.41
C THR A 22 -21.07 5.30 -0.64
N ALA A 23 -22.07 4.82 -1.38
CA ALA A 23 -22.19 3.41 -1.73
C ALA A 23 -21.00 2.94 -2.59
N LEU A 24 -20.57 3.74 -3.56
CA LEU A 24 -19.38 3.46 -4.37
C LEU A 24 -18.11 3.39 -3.53
N VAL A 25 -17.92 4.33 -2.59
CA VAL A 25 -16.77 4.34 -1.68
C VAL A 25 -16.76 3.09 -0.79
N LEU A 26 -17.90 2.70 -0.23
CA LEU A 26 -18.02 1.49 0.60
C LEU A 26 -17.75 0.20 -0.21
N VAL A 27 -18.26 0.12 -1.45
CA VAL A 27 -18.00 -1.02 -2.33
C VAL A 27 -16.54 -1.07 -2.76
N MET A 28 -15.92 0.09 -3.04
CA MET A 28 -14.50 0.15 -3.42
C MET A 28 -13.56 -0.11 -2.25
N SER A 29 -13.90 0.34 -1.03
CA SER A 29 -13.08 0.08 0.16
C SER A 29 -13.06 -1.41 0.53
N GLY A 30 -14.18 -2.11 0.40
CA GLY A 30 -14.24 -3.56 0.59
C GLY A 30 -13.48 -4.35 -0.47
N ARG A 31 -13.25 -3.78 -1.66
CA ARG A 31 -12.43 -4.37 -2.73
C ARG A 31 -10.96 -3.95 -2.66
N HIS A 32 -10.62 -2.99 -1.80
CA HIS A 32 -9.25 -2.57 -1.57
C HIS A 32 -8.54 -3.54 -0.62
N THR A 33 -8.41 -4.78 -1.06
CA THR A 33 -7.46 -5.73 -0.47
C THR A 33 -6.17 -5.61 -1.26
N GLN A 34 -5.46 -4.48 -1.14
CA GLN A 34 -4.05 -4.44 -1.53
C GLN A 34 -3.29 -5.28 -0.50
N ARG A 35 -3.39 -6.61 -0.63
CA ARG A 35 -2.38 -7.50 -0.09
C ARG A 35 -1.10 -7.10 -0.80
N ALA A 36 -0.06 -6.75 -0.05
CA ALA A 36 1.28 -6.60 -0.60
C ALA A 36 1.61 -7.92 -1.30
N ASN A 37 1.49 -7.92 -2.63
CA ASN A 37 1.75 -9.11 -3.42
C ASN A 37 3.25 -9.09 -3.70
N ALA A 38 3.97 -10.00 -3.06
CA ALA A 38 5.36 -10.20 -3.38
C ALA A 38 5.42 -10.78 -4.79
N GLU A 39 5.92 -10.02 -5.77
CA GLU A 39 6.07 -10.50 -7.15
C GLU A 39 7.10 -11.63 -7.23
N GLY A 40 8.09 -11.61 -6.33
CA GLY A 40 9.07 -12.67 -6.19
C GLY A 40 9.49 -12.85 -4.74
N VAL A 41 9.56 -14.11 -4.31
CA VAL A 41 10.23 -14.52 -3.08
C VAL A 41 11.33 -15.49 -3.44
N ASN A 42 12.55 -15.21 -3.02
CA ASN A 42 13.67 -16.13 -3.18
C ASN A 42 14.38 -16.26 -1.84
N SER A 43 14.58 -17.49 -1.37
CA SER A 43 15.27 -17.78 -0.13
C SER A 43 16.42 -18.74 -0.41
N ALA A 44 17.64 -18.32 -0.07
CA ALA A 44 18.84 -19.10 -0.25
C ALA A 44 19.93 -18.66 0.74
N ASN A 45 20.68 -19.62 1.29
CA ASN A 45 21.84 -19.38 2.14
C ASN A 45 21.60 -18.42 3.32
N GLY A 46 20.45 -18.52 4.00
CA GLY A 46 20.12 -17.66 5.15
C GLY A 46 19.68 -16.25 4.78
N PHE A 47 19.48 -15.97 3.49
CA PHE A 47 18.89 -14.73 3.03
C PHE A 47 17.54 -14.98 2.39
N THR A 48 16.56 -14.15 2.73
CA THR A 48 15.26 -14.13 2.07
C THR A 48 15.02 -12.78 1.43
N LEU A 49 14.81 -12.79 0.12
CA LEU A 49 14.56 -11.62 -0.73
C LEU A 49 13.09 -11.60 -1.11
N LEU A 50 12.44 -10.44 -0.95
CA LEU A 50 11.05 -10.23 -1.29
C LEU A 50 10.91 -8.95 -2.10
N THR A 51 10.42 -9.04 -3.33
CA THR A 51 10.15 -7.86 -4.16
C THR A 51 8.66 -7.53 -4.16
N THR A 52 8.32 -6.25 -4.00
CA THR A 52 6.93 -5.77 -4.18
C THR A 52 6.93 -4.48 -4.99
N LEU A 53 5.93 -4.35 -5.84
CA LEU A 53 5.65 -3.09 -6.51
C LEU A 53 5.18 -2.04 -5.48
N ASN A 54 5.65 -0.81 -5.62
CA ASN A 54 5.19 0.31 -4.80
C ASN A 54 4.03 1.12 -5.44
N GLY A 55 3.52 0.64 -6.58
CA GLY A 55 2.40 1.27 -7.31
C GLY A 55 2.77 2.50 -8.14
N GLN A 56 4.03 2.96 -8.11
CA GLN A 56 4.51 4.14 -8.84
C GLN A 56 5.57 3.82 -9.90
N GLY A 57 5.68 2.54 -10.30
CA GLY A 57 6.72 2.08 -11.23
C GLY A 57 8.10 1.90 -10.59
N SER A 58 8.17 1.94 -9.25
CA SER A 58 9.34 1.58 -8.47
C SER A 58 9.05 0.31 -7.65
N GLU A 59 10.11 -0.39 -7.25
CA GLU A 59 10.02 -1.64 -6.50
C GLU A 59 10.66 -1.48 -5.13
N PHE A 60 10.07 -2.10 -4.11
CA PHE A 60 10.76 -2.35 -2.86
C PHE A 60 11.33 -3.75 -2.86
N LEU A 61 12.59 -3.88 -2.46
CA LEU A 61 13.23 -5.15 -2.18
C LEU A 61 13.49 -5.24 -0.68
N TYR A 62 12.81 -6.18 -0.02
CA TYR A 62 13.09 -6.54 1.36
C TYR A 62 14.10 -7.68 1.38
N LEU A 63 15.15 -7.52 2.17
CA LEU A 63 16.15 -8.52 2.46
C LEU A 63 16.04 -8.86 3.94
N ILE A 64 15.79 -10.12 4.24
CA ILE A 64 15.89 -10.70 5.57
C ILE A 64 17.18 -11.51 5.61
N ASP A 65 18.05 -11.18 6.55
CA ASP A 65 19.26 -11.94 6.87
C ASP A 65 19.03 -12.71 8.17
N ASP A 66 19.03 -14.03 8.07
CA ASP A 66 18.77 -14.94 9.18
C ASP A 66 19.95 -14.98 10.17
N GLU A 67 21.19 -14.78 9.72
CA GLU A 67 22.37 -14.82 10.59
C GLU A 67 22.44 -13.58 11.48
N SER A 68 22.25 -12.40 10.89
CA SER A 68 22.27 -11.14 11.64
C SER A 68 20.90 -10.77 12.22
N SER A 69 19.85 -11.52 11.88
CA SER A 69 18.46 -11.23 12.24
C SER A 69 18.07 -9.80 11.86
N MET A 70 18.40 -9.40 10.64
CA MET A 70 18.15 -8.05 10.13
C MET A 70 17.12 -8.05 9.00
N LEU A 71 16.30 -7.00 8.99
CA LEU A 71 15.49 -6.60 7.86
C LEU A 71 16.10 -5.36 7.22
N ILE A 72 16.42 -5.42 5.94
CA ILE A 72 16.91 -4.30 5.15
C ILE A 72 15.91 -4.07 4.02
N VAL A 73 15.53 -2.81 3.80
CA VAL A 73 14.59 -2.42 2.74
C VAL A 73 15.30 -1.54 1.75
N TYR A 74 15.31 -1.96 0.50
CA TYR A 74 15.82 -1.19 -0.62
C TYR A 74 14.66 -0.62 -1.44
N SER A 75 14.80 0.63 -1.86
CA SER A 75 13.98 1.24 -2.90
C SER A 75 14.72 1.14 -4.22
N ILE A 76 14.05 0.62 -5.23
CA ILE A 76 14.57 0.49 -6.59
C ILE A 76 13.79 1.46 -7.47
N SER A 77 14.46 2.55 -7.85
CA SER A 77 13.89 3.54 -8.75
C SER A 77 14.11 3.11 -10.19
N ASN A 78 13.03 3.02 -10.96
CA ASN A 78 13.04 2.66 -12.39
C ASN A 78 13.74 1.30 -12.67
N PRO A 79 13.11 0.17 -12.31
CA PRO A 79 13.72 -1.17 -12.43
C PRO A 79 14.04 -1.56 -13.89
N GLN A 80 13.47 -0.88 -14.89
CA GLN A 80 13.68 -1.18 -16.30
C GLN A 80 14.88 -0.46 -16.94
N LEU A 81 15.38 0.64 -16.34
CA LEU A 81 16.43 1.49 -16.91
C LEU A 81 17.41 1.94 -15.82
N ASN A 82 18.59 1.30 -15.76
CA ASN A 82 19.66 1.61 -14.81
C ASN A 82 19.15 1.67 -13.36
N ALA A 83 18.64 0.54 -12.88
CA ALA A 83 18.12 0.38 -11.53
C ALA A 83 19.13 0.87 -10.48
N LYS A 84 18.82 2.02 -9.87
CA LYS A 84 19.57 2.51 -8.71
C LYS A 84 18.88 1.98 -7.47
N MET A 85 19.60 1.14 -6.73
CA MET A 85 19.15 0.61 -5.44
C MET A 85 19.64 1.53 -4.32
N GLU A 86 18.72 2.00 -3.50
CA GLU A 86 19.01 2.82 -2.33
C GLU A 86 18.44 2.16 -1.09
N ILE A 87 19.20 2.17 0.02
CA ILE A 87 18.69 1.67 1.30
C ILE A 87 17.66 2.68 1.80
N SER A 88 16.42 2.24 1.91
CA SER A 88 15.34 3.04 2.48
C SER A 88 15.30 2.89 4.00
N ALA A 89 15.57 1.69 4.52
CA ALA A 89 15.58 1.43 5.95
C ALA A 89 16.31 0.14 6.30
N ALA A 90 16.71 0.01 7.57
CA ALA A 90 17.28 -1.20 8.13
C ALA A 90 16.89 -1.32 9.60
N TRP A 91 16.50 -2.53 10.02
CA TRP A 91 16.06 -2.82 11.38
C TRP A 91 16.57 -4.16 11.87
N TYR A 92 16.89 -4.23 13.15
CA TYR A 92 17.12 -5.50 13.85
C TYR A 92 15.78 -6.12 14.22
N LEU A 93 15.51 -7.33 13.72
CA LEU A 93 14.21 -7.98 13.80
C LEU A 93 13.72 -8.18 15.25
N PRO A 94 14.53 -8.66 16.20
CA PRO A 94 14.08 -8.81 17.59
C PRO A 94 13.61 -7.50 18.21
N SER A 95 14.32 -6.39 17.97
CA SER A 95 13.87 -5.07 18.46
C SER A 95 12.56 -4.63 17.81
N MET A 96 12.40 -4.87 16.51
CA MET A 96 11.16 -4.55 15.77
C MET A 96 9.97 -5.33 16.34
N PHE A 97 10.13 -6.65 16.54
CA PHE A 97 9.06 -7.49 17.07
C PHE A 97 8.75 -7.16 18.53
N ASN A 98 9.76 -6.89 19.36
CA ASN A 98 9.54 -6.46 20.74
C ASN A 98 8.79 -5.12 20.83
N THR A 99 8.97 -4.24 19.85
CA THR A 99 8.22 -2.98 19.76
C THR A 99 6.76 -3.23 19.38
N ALA A 100 6.51 -4.17 18.47
CA ALA A 100 5.15 -4.48 18.00
C ALA A 100 4.29 -5.24 19.03
N LEU A 101 4.92 -5.89 20.02
CA LEU A 101 4.24 -6.61 21.09
C LEU A 101 3.81 -5.72 22.26
N ASN A 102 4.29 -4.48 22.33
CA ASN A 102 3.94 -3.50 23.36
C ASN A 102 2.99 -2.43 22.80
#